data_AF-A0AAD5PLL4-F1
#
_entry.id   AF-A0AAD5PLL4-F1
#
_cell.length_a   1.000
_cell.length_b   1.000
_cell.length_c   1.000
_cell.angle_alpha   90.00
_cell.angle_beta   90.00
_cell.angle_gamma   90.00
#
_symmetry.space_group_name_H-M   'P 1'
#
loop_
_entity.id
_entity.type
_entity.pdbx_description
1 polymer ?
#
loop_
_entity_poly.entity_id
_entity_poly.type
_entity_poly.pdbx_seq_one_letter_code
_entity_poly.pdbx_strand_id
1 'polypeptide(L)'
;MDGLIDQAKAQLWKMVNQLASSKKEGEASDIEIALFEYGNDKLAMGEGYVRMVSALTKDVDGISEKLFQLKTNGGSEYCGWVIGNAVKDLAWSTDDKDLKIIVIAGNEPFNQGPKDYKETCKWAAEKDIVINTVFCGAWKEGIETFWEAGAKIGKGQYLNIEQDKKVIHIRTPYDDILIQLNLRLNKTYIGYGSAGKAMKERQTLQDDNAAAYGQANVAQRATYKAKAQYRNDSWDLLDATEGDDKKIASLRKEDLPEEMQKMNDSEKKEYLEKTAPRTGNC
;
A
#
# COMPACT_ATOMS: atom_id res chain seq x y z
N MET A 1 2.12 9.55 -18.61
CA MET A 1 2.15 8.48 -17.58
C MET A 1 3.17 8.71 -16.45
N ASP A 2 4.36 9.33 -16.64
CA ASP A 2 5.35 9.47 -15.52
C ASP A 2 4.76 10.21 -14.32
N GLY A 3 4.04 11.29 -14.58
CA GLY A 3 3.31 12.03 -13.55
C GLY A 3 2.27 11.19 -12.81
N LEU A 4 1.66 10.18 -13.43
CA LEU A 4 0.70 9.28 -12.76
C LEU A 4 1.41 8.39 -11.75
N ILE A 5 2.50 7.73 -12.15
CA ILE A 5 3.26 6.87 -11.25
C ILE A 5 3.82 7.69 -10.08
N ASP A 6 4.33 8.90 -10.35
CA ASP A 6 4.78 9.82 -9.30
C ASP A 6 3.65 10.26 -8.36
N GLN A 7 2.44 10.50 -8.88
CA GLN A 7 1.29 10.79 -8.04
C GLN A 7 0.86 9.58 -7.21
N ALA A 8 0.89 8.36 -7.75
CA ALA A 8 0.62 7.15 -6.98
C ALA A 8 1.64 6.98 -5.84
N LYS A 9 2.94 7.15 -6.12
CA LYS A 9 4.02 7.16 -5.11
C LYS A 9 3.78 8.24 -4.05
N ALA A 10 3.35 9.43 -4.46
CA ALA A 10 3.07 10.53 -3.55
C ALA A 10 1.82 10.29 -2.67
N GLN A 11 0.79 9.63 -3.19
CA GLN A 11 -0.50 9.47 -2.50
C GLN A 11 -0.64 8.16 -1.71
N LEU A 12 0.25 7.18 -1.88
CA LEU A 12 0.17 5.86 -1.22
C LEU A 12 -0.13 5.98 0.27
N TRP A 13 0.70 6.74 1.01
CA TRP A 13 0.58 6.87 2.47
C TRP A 13 -0.73 7.54 2.90
N LYS A 14 -1.21 8.51 2.14
CA LYS A 14 -2.49 9.16 2.40
C LYS A 14 -3.65 8.17 2.20
N MET A 15 -3.61 7.39 1.13
CA MET A 15 -4.64 6.39 0.83
C MET A 15 -4.73 5.34 1.93
N VAL A 16 -3.60 4.74 2.32
CA VAL A 16 -3.59 3.72 3.39
C VAL A 16 -3.97 4.31 4.75
N ASN A 17 -3.65 5.58 5.01
CA ASN A 17 -4.13 6.27 6.21
C ASN A 17 -5.64 6.44 6.24
N GLN A 18 -6.26 6.81 5.12
CA GLN A 18 -7.71 6.95 5.01
C GLN A 18 -8.42 5.61 5.19
N LEU A 19 -7.91 4.55 4.55
CA LEU A 19 -8.43 3.19 4.74
C LEU A 19 -8.27 2.75 6.20
N ALA A 20 -7.13 3.02 6.83
CA ALA A 20 -6.86 2.64 8.22
C ALA A 20 -7.66 3.42 9.26
N SER A 21 -8.23 4.59 8.90
CA SER A 21 -9.18 5.28 9.76
C SER A 21 -10.61 4.72 9.67
N SER A 22 -10.89 3.85 8.70
CA SER A 22 -12.22 3.26 8.54
C SER A 22 -12.45 2.19 9.60
N LYS A 23 -13.58 2.32 10.31
CA LYS A 23 -14.03 1.36 11.31
C LYS A 23 -15.35 0.74 10.88
N LYS A 24 -15.51 -0.55 11.14
CA LYS A 24 -16.78 -1.25 11.02
C LYS A 24 -17.19 -1.72 12.41
N GLU A 25 -18.38 -1.30 12.85
CA GLU A 25 -18.92 -1.65 14.18
C GLU A 25 -17.97 -1.29 15.35
N GLY A 26 -17.13 -0.27 15.17
CA GLY A 26 -16.14 0.17 16.17
C GLY A 26 -14.80 -0.55 16.10
N GLU A 27 -14.69 -1.62 15.31
CA GLU A 27 -13.46 -2.38 15.11
C GLU A 27 -12.61 -1.78 13.98
N ALA A 28 -11.29 -1.87 14.16
CA ALA A 28 -10.32 -1.45 13.15
C ALA A 28 -10.29 -2.49 12.02
N SER A 29 -10.29 -2.01 10.77
CA SER A 29 -10.23 -2.90 9.61
C SER A 29 -8.79 -3.33 9.35
N ASP A 30 -8.61 -4.60 8.99
CA ASP A 30 -7.41 -5.08 8.32
C ASP A 30 -7.32 -4.48 6.90
N ILE A 31 -6.10 -4.29 6.40
CA ILE A 31 -5.86 -3.74 5.06
C ILE A 31 -4.90 -4.64 4.32
N GLU A 32 -5.32 -5.05 3.13
CA GLU A 32 -4.48 -5.77 2.17
C GLU A 32 -4.45 -5.01 0.86
N ILE A 33 -3.26 -4.91 0.27
CA ILE A 33 -3.04 -4.14 -0.96
C ILE A 33 -2.37 -5.04 -1.97
N ALA A 34 -2.90 -5.03 -3.20
CA ALA A 34 -2.28 -5.61 -4.38
C ALA A 34 -1.81 -4.49 -5.32
N LEU A 35 -0.84 -4.80 -6.18
CA LEU A 35 -0.32 -3.85 -7.16
C LEU A 35 -0.25 -4.52 -8.53
N PHE A 36 -0.89 -3.90 -9.51
CA PHE A 36 -0.80 -4.25 -10.92
C PHE A 36 -0.15 -3.11 -11.70
N GLU A 37 0.62 -3.47 -12.70
CA GLU A 37 1.08 -2.58 -13.77
C GLU A 37 0.43 -3.04 -15.07
N TYR A 38 -0.04 -2.09 -15.87
CA TYR A 38 -0.57 -2.35 -17.21
C TYR A 38 -0.17 -1.20 -18.14
N GLY A 39 -0.34 -1.36 -19.46
CA GLY A 39 0.00 -0.31 -20.42
C GLY A 39 1.48 -0.25 -20.78
N ASN A 40 2.23 -1.33 -20.57
CA ASN A 40 3.65 -1.42 -20.86
C ASN A 40 3.90 -2.44 -21.98
N ASP A 41 4.17 -1.96 -23.19
CA ASP A 41 4.32 -2.80 -24.39
C ASP A 41 5.52 -3.77 -24.34
N LYS A 42 6.42 -3.64 -23.34
CA LYS A 42 7.48 -4.64 -23.08
C LYS A 42 6.96 -5.88 -22.38
N LEU A 43 5.75 -5.84 -21.81
CA LEU A 43 5.08 -7.00 -21.24
C LEU A 43 4.55 -7.91 -22.34
N ALA A 44 4.33 -9.19 -22.02
CA ALA A 44 3.87 -10.15 -23.01
C ALA A 44 2.46 -9.76 -23.51
N MET A 45 2.31 -9.59 -24.82
CA MET A 45 1.00 -9.35 -25.47
C MET A 45 -0.02 -10.45 -25.12
N GLY A 46 0.44 -11.70 -24.94
CA GLY A 46 -0.41 -12.83 -24.53
C GLY A 46 -1.02 -12.68 -23.13
N GLU A 47 -0.44 -11.82 -22.28
CA GLU A 47 -0.95 -11.48 -20.94
C GLU A 47 -1.67 -10.12 -20.93
N GLY A 48 -1.94 -9.55 -22.11
CA GLY A 48 -2.64 -8.27 -22.27
C GLY A 48 -1.81 -7.05 -21.86
N TYR A 49 -0.49 -7.16 -21.85
CA TYR A 49 0.42 -6.14 -21.31
C TYR A 49 0.14 -5.80 -19.83
N VAL A 50 -0.29 -6.80 -19.05
CA VAL A 50 -0.60 -6.68 -17.62
C VAL A 50 0.37 -7.53 -16.81
N ARG A 51 0.83 -7.00 -15.68
CA ARG A 51 1.65 -7.71 -14.71
C ARG A 51 1.13 -7.49 -13.29
N MET A 52 0.88 -8.58 -12.57
CA MET A 52 0.70 -8.53 -11.12
C MET A 52 2.06 -8.35 -10.45
N VAL A 53 2.33 -7.14 -9.97
CA VAL A 53 3.59 -6.78 -9.29
C VAL A 53 3.56 -7.28 -7.84
N SER A 54 2.38 -7.26 -7.22
CA SER A 54 2.13 -7.86 -5.91
C SER A 54 0.71 -8.38 -5.80
N ALA A 55 0.57 -9.60 -5.27
CA ALA A 55 -0.72 -10.07 -4.76
C ALA A 55 -1.12 -9.27 -3.50
N LEU A 56 -2.36 -9.48 -3.04
CA LEU A 56 -2.87 -8.91 -1.79
C LEU A 56 -1.93 -9.27 -0.63
N THR A 57 -1.49 -8.25 0.09
CA THR A 57 -0.58 -8.39 1.23
C THR A 57 -0.79 -7.27 2.24
N LYS A 58 -0.50 -7.57 3.50
CA LYS A 58 -0.41 -6.58 4.60
C LYS A 58 0.95 -5.84 4.60
N ASP A 59 1.93 -6.31 3.82
CA ASP A 59 3.26 -5.69 3.70
C ASP A 59 3.24 -4.42 2.82
N VAL A 60 2.83 -3.30 3.42
CA VAL A 60 2.76 -2.01 2.73
C VAL A 60 4.15 -1.47 2.35
N ASP A 61 5.20 -1.82 3.09
CA ASP A 61 6.57 -1.45 2.73
C ASP A 61 7.04 -2.19 1.47
N GLY A 62 6.66 -3.46 1.32
CA GLY A 62 6.89 -4.21 0.08
C GLY A 62 6.10 -3.65 -1.12
N ILE A 63 4.88 -3.16 -0.89
CA ILE A 63 4.10 -2.44 -1.93
C ILE A 63 4.78 -1.13 -2.31
N SER A 64 5.22 -0.34 -1.33
CA SER A 64 5.95 0.90 -1.56
C SER A 64 7.24 0.63 -2.35
N GLU A 65 8.05 -0.34 -1.95
CA GLU A 65 9.27 -0.73 -2.67
C GLU A 65 9.00 -1.04 -4.15
N LYS A 66 8.03 -1.92 -4.40
CA LYS A 66 7.63 -2.31 -5.76
C LYS A 66 7.11 -1.14 -6.58
N LEU A 67 6.26 -0.30 -5.97
CA LEU A 67 5.71 0.90 -6.59
C LEU A 67 6.83 1.87 -6.99
N PHE A 68 7.82 2.08 -6.11
CA PHE A 68 8.98 2.94 -6.36
C PHE A 68 9.87 2.44 -7.50
N GLN A 69 9.96 1.11 -7.69
CA GLN A 69 10.69 0.48 -8.80
C GLN A 69 9.98 0.58 -10.15
N LEU A 70 8.67 0.87 -10.18
CA LEU A 70 7.95 1.04 -11.43
C LEU A 70 8.48 2.26 -12.21
N LYS A 71 8.65 2.03 -13.51
CA LYS A 71 9.05 3.02 -14.50
C LYS A 71 8.00 3.01 -15.60
N THR A 72 7.63 4.18 -16.10
CA THR A 72 6.71 4.18 -17.23
C THR A 72 7.40 3.68 -18.48
N ASN A 73 6.65 2.90 -19.24
CA ASN A 73 6.91 2.69 -20.64
C ASN A 73 5.51 2.79 -21.26
N GLY A 74 5.27 3.85 -22.03
CA GLY A 74 3.97 4.02 -22.70
C GLY A 74 3.65 2.81 -23.57
N GLY A 75 2.36 2.53 -23.73
CA GLY A 75 1.89 1.35 -24.44
C GLY A 75 0.37 1.21 -24.39
N SER A 76 -0.12 0.05 -24.79
CA SER A 76 -1.56 -0.21 -24.93
C SER A 76 -2.24 -0.45 -23.58
N GLU A 77 -3.20 0.39 -23.21
CA GLU A 77 -3.85 0.38 -21.90
C GLU A 77 -5.09 -0.54 -21.86
N TYR A 78 -4.89 -1.84 -21.67
CA TYR A 78 -6.00 -2.81 -21.64
C TYR A 78 -6.73 -2.86 -20.29
N CYS A 79 -7.49 -1.80 -19.99
CA CYS A 79 -8.22 -1.62 -18.72
C CYS A 79 -9.16 -2.80 -18.40
N GLY A 80 -9.95 -3.26 -19.38
CA GLY A 80 -10.81 -4.42 -19.20
C GLY A 80 -10.03 -5.70 -18.84
N TRP A 81 -8.85 -5.87 -19.44
CA TRP A 81 -7.99 -7.03 -19.17
C TRP A 81 -7.41 -7.00 -17.76
N VAL A 82 -6.84 -5.87 -17.30
CA VAL A 82 -6.27 -5.78 -15.95
C VAL A 82 -7.35 -5.91 -14.87
N ILE A 83 -8.54 -5.36 -15.08
CA ILE A 83 -9.68 -5.56 -14.17
C ILE A 83 -10.07 -7.03 -14.13
N GLY A 84 -10.17 -7.68 -15.30
CA GLY A 84 -10.45 -9.11 -15.39
C GLY A 84 -9.42 -9.96 -14.62
N ASN A 85 -8.12 -9.69 -14.79
CA ASN A 85 -7.05 -10.37 -14.06
C ASN A 85 -7.16 -10.10 -12.56
N ALA A 86 -7.40 -8.86 -12.13
CA ALA A 86 -7.54 -8.52 -10.72
C ALA A 86 -8.72 -9.27 -10.08
N VAL A 87 -9.86 -9.37 -10.76
CA VAL A 87 -11.05 -10.10 -10.29
C VAL A 87 -10.79 -11.61 -10.23
N LYS A 88 -10.02 -12.15 -11.18
CA LYS A 88 -9.77 -13.59 -11.32
C LYS A 88 -8.65 -14.11 -10.41
N ASP A 89 -7.53 -13.41 -10.36
CA ASP A 89 -6.25 -13.93 -9.91
C ASP A 89 -5.91 -13.48 -8.47
N LEU A 90 -6.54 -12.42 -7.97
CA LEU A 90 -6.41 -12.04 -6.57
C LEU A 90 -7.29 -12.90 -5.67
N ALA A 91 -6.73 -13.28 -4.51
CA ALA A 91 -7.45 -13.97 -3.46
C ALA A 91 -8.33 -12.99 -2.67
N TRP A 92 -9.39 -12.47 -3.31
CA TRP A 92 -10.37 -11.62 -2.65
C TRP A 92 -11.03 -12.35 -1.48
N SER A 93 -11.28 -11.62 -0.39
CA SER A 93 -12.06 -12.17 0.73
C SER A 93 -13.42 -12.69 0.27
N THR A 94 -13.86 -13.79 0.88
CA THR A 94 -15.20 -14.36 0.68
C THR A 94 -16.22 -13.80 1.65
N ASP A 95 -15.81 -12.99 2.63
CA ASP A 95 -16.73 -12.31 3.55
C ASP A 95 -17.47 -11.19 2.80
N ASP A 96 -18.78 -11.10 3.01
CA ASP A 96 -19.65 -10.06 2.43
C ASP A 96 -19.55 -8.74 3.23
N LYS A 97 -18.95 -8.81 4.42
CA LYS A 97 -18.65 -7.65 5.25
C LYS A 97 -17.40 -6.90 4.81
N ASP A 98 -16.55 -7.52 4.00
CA ASP A 98 -15.29 -6.94 3.58
C ASP A 98 -15.46 -6.02 2.37
N LEU A 99 -14.85 -4.84 2.47
CA LEU A 99 -14.85 -3.85 1.42
C LEU A 99 -13.78 -4.20 0.37
N LYS A 100 -14.21 -4.44 -0.88
CA LYS A 100 -13.33 -4.78 -2.00
C LYS A 100 -13.33 -3.64 -3.01
N ILE A 101 -12.16 -3.06 -3.26
CA ILE A 101 -12.00 -1.91 -4.15
C ILE A 101 -10.88 -2.16 -5.14
N ILE A 102 -11.15 -1.89 -6.40
CA ILE A 102 -10.15 -1.67 -7.45
C ILE A 102 -10.07 -0.17 -7.69
N VAL A 103 -8.86 0.38 -7.60
CA VAL A 103 -8.55 1.73 -8.09
C VAL A 103 -7.69 1.57 -9.33
N ILE A 104 -8.21 1.97 -10.48
CA ILE A 104 -7.49 1.94 -11.76
C ILE A 104 -7.21 3.36 -12.22
N ALA A 105 -6.00 3.60 -12.71
CA ALA A 105 -5.56 4.93 -13.14
C ALA A 105 -4.73 4.83 -14.42
N GLY A 106 -4.97 5.75 -15.35
CA GLY A 106 -4.41 5.72 -16.71
C GLY A 106 -4.74 6.98 -17.49
N ASN A 107 -4.21 7.09 -18.70
CA ASN A 107 -4.33 8.30 -19.52
C ASN A 107 -4.81 8.03 -20.96
N GLU A 108 -5.23 6.81 -21.24
CA GLU A 108 -5.69 6.38 -22.56
C GLU A 108 -7.17 5.93 -22.52
N PRO A 109 -7.82 5.74 -23.68
CA PRO A 109 -9.19 5.23 -23.72
C PRO A 109 -9.40 3.92 -22.95
N PHE A 110 -10.41 3.90 -22.08
CA PHE A 110 -10.68 2.79 -21.16
C PHE A 110 -11.15 1.51 -21.87
N ASN A 111 -11.52 1.61 -23.13
CA ASN A 111 -12.09 0.54 -23.94
C ASN A 111 -11.08 -0.13 -24.90
N GLN A 112 -9.77 0.04 -24.68
CA GLN A 112 -8.75 -0.63 -25.47
C GLN A 112 -8.65 -2.13 -25.18
N GLY A 113 -8.13 -2.86 -26.15
CA GLY A 113 -7.88 -4.30 -26.06
C GLY A 113 -9.09 -5.17 -26.40
N PRO A 114 -8.90 -6.49 -26.43
CA PRO A 114 -9.93 -7.43 -26.90
C PRO A 114 -10.96 -7.81 -25.82
N LYS A 115 -10.77 -7.39 -24.57
CA LYS A 115 -11.70 -7.65 -23.46
C LYS A 115 -12.63 -6.46 -23.30
N ASP A 116 -13.94 -6.68 -23.46
CA ASP A 116 -14.93 -5.61 -23.26
C ASP A 116 -14.93 -5.18 -21.79
N TYR A 117 -14.55 -3.92 -21.55
CA TYR A 117 -14.52 -3.33 -20.21
C TYR A 117 -15.88 -3.41 -19.51
N LYS A 118 -16.99 -3.36 -20.28
CA LYS A 118 -18.34 -3.41 -19.70
C LYS A 118 -18.61 -4.76 -19.06
N GLU A 119 -18.22 -5.84 -19.73
CA GLU A 119 -18.38 -7.21 -19.21
C GLU A 119 -17.51 -7.40 -17.96
N THR A 120 -16.25 -6.93 -18.00
CA THR A 120 -15.32 -7.10 -16.87
C THR A 120 -15.68 -6.23 -15.68
N CYS A 121 -16.12 -4.99 -15.89
CA CYS A 121 -16.61 -4.13 -14.81
C CYS A 121 -17.89 -4.68 -14.20
N LYS A 122 -18.81 -5.23 -15.01
CA LYS A 122 -20.02 -5.87 -14.51
C LYS A 122 -19.67 -7.11 -13.68
N TRP A 123 -18.73 -7.93 -14.15
CA TRP A 123 -18.26 -9.10 -13.43
C TRP A 123 -17.64 -8.76 -12.06
N ALA A 124 -16.85 -7.68 -11.98
CA ALA A 124 -16.34 -7.17 -10.71
C ALA A 124 -17.48 -6.75 -9.77
N ALA A 125 -18.46 -5.99 -10.29
CA ALA A 125 -19.60 -5.50 -9.52
C ALA A 125 -20.56 -6.61 -9.04
N GLU A 126 -20.63 -7.73 -9.77
CA GLU A 126 -21.36 -8.96 -9.37
C GLU A 126 -20.64 -9.71 -8.24
N LYS A 127 -19.34 -9.47 -8.03
CA LYS A 127 -18.53 -9.99 -6.92
C LYS A 127 -18.37 -8.98 -5.77
N ASP A 128 -19.18 -7.92 -5.78
CA ASP A 128 -19.13 -6.81 -4.84
C ASP A 128 -17.75 -6.12 -4.76
N ILE A 129 -17.02 -6.11 -5.88
CA ILE A 129 -15.78 -5.37 -6.05
C ILE A 129 -16.11 -4.02 -6.71
N VAL A 130 -15.94 -2.94 -5.95
CA VAL A 130 -16.17 -1.57 -6.41
C VAL A 130 -14.99 -1.12 -7.28
N ILE A 131 -15.26 -0.54 -8.44
CA ILE A 131 -14.22 0.02 -9.32
C ILE A 131 -14.27 1.54 -9.30
N ASN A 132 -13.24 2.15 -8.73
CA ASN A 132 -12.99 3.58 -8.86
C ASN A 132 -11.99 3.83 -9.99
N THR A 133 -12.28 4.78 -10.86
CA THR A 133 -11.45 5.09 -12.02
C THR A 133 -10.85 6.49 -11.87
N VAL A 134 -9.56 6.63 -12.21
CA VAL A 134 -8.80 7.87 -12.08
C VAL A 134 -8.17 8.22 -13.44
N PHE A 135 -8.76 9.16 -14.16
CA PHE A 135 -8.22 9.59 -15.46
C PHE A 135 -7.15 10.67 -15.31
N CYS A 136 -6.02 10.50 -15.99
CA CYS A 136 -4.92 11.46 -16.00
C CYS A 136 -5.08 12.43 -17.16
N GLY A 137 -5.83 13.50 -16.93
CA GLY A 137 -6.14 14.48 -17.96
C GLY A 137 -7.35 15.31 -17.59
N ALA A 138 -7.95 15.94 -18.61
CA ALA A 138 -9.14 16.74 -18.40
C ALA A 138 -10.33 15.87 -17.99
N TRP A 139 -11.13 16.34 -17.03
CA TRP A 139 -12.34 15.64 -16.58
C TRP A 139 -13.26 15.23 -17.73
N LYS A 140 -13.45 16.12 -18.72
CA LYS A 140 -14.32 15.86 -19.87
C LYS A 140 -13.76 14.75 -20.77
N GLU A 141 -12.45 14.72 -20.96
CA GLU A 141 -11.79 13.73 -21.79
C GLU A 141 -11.95 12.33 -21.21
N GLY A 142 -11.83 12.15 -19.89
CA GLY A 142 -12.08 10.86 -19.25
C GLY A 142 -13.53 10.38 -19.41
N ILE A 143 -14.51 11.30 -19.44
CA ILE A 143 -15.91 10.94 -19.77
C ILE A 143 -16.00 10.48 -21.22
N GLU A 144 -15.45 11.25 -22.16
CA GLU A 144 -15.47 10.95 -23.61
C GLU A 144 -14.69 9.66 -23.94
N THR A 145 -13.75 9.27 -23.09
CA THR A 145 -12.92 8.07 -23.21
C THR A 145 -13.31 6.93 -22.25
N PHE A 146 -14.56 6.95 -21.77
CA PHE A 146 -15.26 5.87 -21.05
C PHE A 146 -14.78 5.56 -19.63
N TRP A 147 -13.92 6.38 -19.02
CA TRP A 147 -13.49 6.22 -17.62
C TRP A 147 -14.67 6.35 -16.64
N GLU A 148 -15.57 7.32 -16.89
CA GLU A 148 -16.77 7.50 -16.08
C GLU A 148 -17.75 6.33 -16.25
N ALA A 149 -17.88 5.81 -17.47
CA ALA A 149 -18.73 4.65 -17.75
C ALA A 149 -18.22 3.39 -17.03
N GLY A 150 -16.90 3.15 -17.03
CA GLY A 150 -16.27 2.06 -16.30
C GLY A 150 -16.56 2.11 -14.79
N ALA A 151 -16.40 3.28 -14.16
CA ALA A 151 -16.71 3.48 -12.75
C ALA A 151 -18.19 3.23 -12.44
N LYS A 152 -19.10 3.77 -13.26
CA LYS A 152 -20.56 3.59 -13.08
C LYS A 152 -20.97 2.11 -13.13
N ILE A 153 -20.44 1.35 -14.09
CA ILE A 153 -20.71 -0.09 -14.21
C ILE A 153 -20.14 -0.84 -13.00
N GLY A 154 -18.92 -0.47 -12.58
CA GLY A 154 -18.26 -1.01 -11.40
C GLY A 154 -18.79 -0.49 -10.05
N LYS A 155 -19.93 0.21 -10.03
CA LYS A 155 -20.56 0.79 -8.82
C LYS A 155 -19.64 1.74 -8.01
N GLY A 156 -18.64 2.34 -8.64
CA GLY A 156 -17.68 3.24 -7.99
C GLY A 156 -17.75 4.67 -8.49
N GLN A 157 -16.67 5.40 -8.24
CA GLN A 157 -16.55 6.83 -8.55
C GLN A 157 -15.52 7.09 -9.64
N TYR A 158 -15.81 8.08 -10.46
CA TYR A 158 -14.91 8.64 -11.45
C TYR A 158 -14.21 9.87 -10.90
N LEU A 159 -12.89 9.90 -11.05
CA LEU A 159 -12.01 10.98 -10.62
C LEU A 159 -11.10 11.35 -11.79
N ASN A 160 -10.61 12.59 -11.79
CA ASN A 160 -9.51 12.98 -12.66
C ASN A 160 -8.37 13.61 -11.84
N ILE A 161 -7.17 13.50 -12.36
CA ILE A 161 -5.97 14.13 -11.82
C ILE A 161 -5.25 14.89 -12.92
N GLU A 162 -4.76 16.08 -12.58
CA GLU A 162 -3.85 16.83 -13.44
C GLU A 162 -2.44 16.35 -13.18
N GLN A 163 -1.86 15.57 -14.09
CA GLN A 163 -0.53 14.97 -13.93
C GLN A 163 0.59 16.03 -13.79
N ASP A 164 0.40 17.21 -14.38
CA ASP A 164 1.38 18.31 -14.35
C ASP A 164 1.28 19.17 -13.08
N LYS A 165 0.24 18.94 -12.27
CA LYS A 165 0.04 19.69 -11.02
C LYS A 165 0.99 19.13 -9.96
N LYS A 166 2.12 19.82 -9.78
CA LYS A 166 3.04 19.52 -8.68
C LYS A 166 2.30 19.63 -7.34
N VAL A 167 2.45 18.60 -6.50
CA VAL A 167 2.02 18.67 -5.09
C VAL A 167 2.87 19.77 -4.43
N ILE A 168 2.25 20.92 -4.15
CA ILE A 168 2.95 22.05 -3.54
C ILE A 168 3.18 21.71 -2.07
N HIS A 169 4.44 21.59 -1.69
CA HIS A 169 4.84 21.40 -0.30
C HIS A 169 4.96 22.75 0.41
N ILE A 170 4.13 22.99 1.43
CA ILE A 170 4.25 24.16 2.30
C ILE A 170 4.99 23.70 3.56
N ARG A 171 6.24 24.16 3.74
CA ARG A 171 7.03 23.84 4.93
C ARG A 171 6.32 24.37 6.18
N THR A 172 6.22 23.54 7.21
CA THR A 172 5.66 23.94 8.51
C THR A 172 6.72 23.85 9.61
N PRO A 173 6.55 24.59 10.73
CA PRO A 173 7.43 24.45 11.90
C PRO A 173 7.42 23.05 12.53
N TYR A 174 6.42 22.22 12.21
CA TYR A 174 6.27 20.87 12.76
C TYR A 174 7.08 19.82 11.99
N ASP A 175 7.60 20.17 10.80
CA ASP A 175 8.30 19.22 9.92
C ASP A 175 9.52 18.61 10.62
N ASP A 176 10.36 19.44 11.26
CA ASP A 176 11.57 18.97 11.96
C ASP A 176 11.22 18.07 13.15
N ILE A 177 10.10 18.36 13.84
CA ILE A 177 9.60 17.54 14.95
C ILE A 177 9.14 16.17 14.42
N LEU A 178 8.40 16.15 13.31
CA LEU A 178 7.91 14.91 12.70
C LEU A 178 9.07 14.01 12.23
N ILE A 179 10.13 14.57 11.67
CA ILE A 179 11.35 13.81 11.31
C ILE A 179 11.96 13.19 12.57
N GLN A 180 12.13 13.96 13.64
CA GLN A 180 12.70 13.44 14.90
C GLN A 180 11.82 12.35 15.53
N LEU A 181 10.50 12.51 15.47
CA LEU A 181 9.55 11.50 15.94
C LEU A 181 9.62 10.23 15.07
N ASN A 182 9.71 10.34 13.74
CA ASN A 182 9.89 9.19 12.87
C ASN A 182 11.20 8.44 13.17
N LEU A 183 12.31 9.17 13.37
CA LEU A 183 13.59 8.56 13.76
C LEU A 183 13.52 7.85 15.11
N ARG A 184 12.76 8.38 16.07
CA ARG A 184 12.49 7.70 17.36
C ARG A 184 11.63 6.46 17.16
N LEU A 185 10.58 6.56 16.35
CA LEU A 185 9.71 5.43 16.01
C LEU A 185 10.53 4.29 15.37
N ASN A 186 11.45 4.59 14.45
CA ASN A 186 12.34 3.59 13.83
C ASN A 186 13.19 2.81 14.83
N LYS A 187 13.60 3.45 15.92
CA LYS A 187 14.40 2.80 16.97
C LYS A 187 13.59 1.78 17.76
N THR A 188 12.27 1.88 17.75
CA THR A 188 11.41 0.90 18.42
C THR A 188 11.36 -0.41 17.64
N TYR A 189 11.63 -0.45 16.32
CA TYR A 189 11.62 -1.71 15.54
C TYR A 189 12.79 -2.64 15.89
N ILE A 190 12.49 -3.87 16.26
CA ILE A 190 13.42 -4.91 16.70
C ILE A 190 13.40 -6.03 15.65
N GLY A 191 14.34 -5.98 14.72
CA GLY A 191 14.49 -7.02 13.70
C GLY A 191 14.83 -8.39 14.31
N TYR A 192 14.08 -9.43 13.97
CA TYR A 192 14.35 -10.82 14.38
C TYR A 192 14.33 -11.77 13.17
N GLY A 193 14.91 -12.96 13.37
CA GLY A 193 15.06 -13.98 12.35
C GLY A 193 16.05 -13.58 11.25
N SER A 194 16.17 -14.44 10.25
CA SER A 194 17.12 -14.27 9.14
C SER A 194 16.85 -13.02 8.28
N ALA A 195 15.59 -12.58 8.19
CA ALA A 195 15.18 -11.42 7.39
C ALA A 195 15.15 -10.10 8.20
N GLY A 196 15.18 -10.15 9.54
CA GLY A 196 14.94 -8.99 10.42
C GLY A 196 15.77 -7.76 10.08
N LYS A 197 17.07 -7.95 9.85
CA LYS A 197 17.98 -6.86 9.49
C LYS A 197 17.61 -6.22 8.14
N ALA A 198 17.45 -7.04 7.11
CA ALA A 198 17.14 -6.56 5.77
C ALA A 198 15.77 -5.85 5.71
N MET A 199 14.78 -6.34 6.44
CA MET A 199 13.45 -5.74 6.50
C MET A 199 13.44 -4.40 7.25
N LYS A 200 14.21 -4.28 8.33
CA LYS A 200 14.43 -3.00 9.03
C LYS A 200 15.14 -1.97 8.15
N GLU A 201 16.14 -2.41 7.38
CA GLU A 201 16.81 -1.57 6.38
C GLU A 201 15.83 -1.13 5.28
N ARG A 202 14.98 -2.05 4.80
CA ARG A 202 13.92 -1.76 3.82
C ARG A 202 12.91 -0.73 4.35
N GLN A 203 12.48 -0.83 5.62
CA GLN A 203 11.62 0.17 6.25
C GLN A 203 12.26 1.57 6.19
N THR A 204 13.56 1.66 6.48
CA THR A 204 14.31 2.93 6.43
C THR A 204 14.41 3.45 5.01
N LEU A 205 14.68 2.58 4.02
CA LEU A 205 14.66 2.97 2.61
C LEU A 205 13.28 3.50 2.17
N GLN A 206 12.19 2.94 2.70
CA GLN A 206 10.85 3.46 2.42
C GLN A 206 10.57 4.82 3.11
N ASP A 207 11.22 5.14 4.23
CA ASP A 207 11.21 6.49 4.80
C ASP A 207 11.91 7.49 3.86
N ASP A 208 13.06 7.11 3.28
CA ASP A 208 13.79 7.94 2.32
C ASP A 208 12.98 8.16 1.03
N ASN A 209 12.33 7.11 0.53
CA ASN A 209 11.41 7.17 -0.60
C ASN A 209 10.25 8.14 -0.32
N ALA A 210 9.67 8.12 0.88
CA ALA A 210 8.63 9.08 1.25
C ALA A 210 9.18 10.52 1.33
N ALA A 211 10.38 10.70 1.87
CA ALA A 211 11.06 12.00 1.96
C ALA A 211 11.34 12.62 0.58
N ALA A 212 11.59 11.80 -0.45
CA ALA A 212 11.78 12.26 -1.82
C ALA A 212 10.56 13.02 -2.39
N TYR A 213 9.35 12.79 -1.87
CA TYR A 213 8.11 13.47 -2.26
C TYR A 213 7.69 14.59 -1.27
N GLY A 214 8.54 14.91 -0.29
CA GLY A 214 8.35 16.03 0.65
C GLY A 214 7.91 15.61 2.05
N GLN A 215 7.93 16.57 3.00
CA GLN A 215 7.68 16.28 4.42
C GLN A 215 6.23 15.88 4.69
N ALA A 216 5.28 16.36 3.89
CA ALA A 216 3.91 15.88 3.94
C ALA A 216 3.83 14.34 3.80
N ASN A 217 4.65 13.75 2.92
CA ASN A 217 4.70 12.30 2.73
C ASN A 217 5.38 11.58 3.90
N VAL A 218 6.43 12.17 4.46
CA VAL A 218 7.07 11.69 5.69
C VAL A 218 6.06 11.66 6.83
N ALA A 219 5.26 12.72 6.99
CA ALA A 219 4.22 12.82 8.01
C ALA A 219 3.13 11.76 7.82
N GLN A 220 2.64 11.56 6.59
CA GLN A 220 1.66 10.52 6.27
C GLN A 220 2.22 9.13 6.57
N ARG A 221 3.45 8.84 6.17
CA ARG A 221 4.09 7.55 6.46
C ARG A 221 4.28 7.32 7.96
N ALA A 222 4.82 8.30 8.69
CA ALA A 222 4.98 8.21 10.14
C ALA A 222 3.64 8.01 10.86
N THR A 223 2.59 8.68 10.40
CA THR A 223 1.22 8.47 10.90
C THR A 223 0.77 7.04 10.67
N TYR A 224 0.98 6.48 9.47
CA TYR A 224 0.58 5.11 9.16
C TYR A 224 1.34 4.07 9.99
N LYS A 225 2.65 4.27 10.19
CA LYS A 225 3.51 3.40 11.01
C LYS A 225 3.09 3.33 12.48
N ALA A 226 2.39 4.35 12.97
CA ALA A 226 1.84 4.40 14.31
C ALA A 226 0.44 3.76 14.42
N LYS A 227 -0.15 3.28 13.31
CA LYS A 227 -1.46 2.62 13.31
C LYS A 227 -1.32 1.11 13.46
N ALA A 228 -2.34 0.48 14.05
CA ALA A 228 -2.41 -0.97 14.23
C ALA A 228 -2.39 -1.78 12.91
N GLN A 229 -2.70 -1.16 11.77
CA GLN A 229 -2.63 -1.82 10.46
C GLN A 229 -1.20 -1.95 9.91
N TYR A 230 -0.24 -1.19 10.41
CA TYR A 230 1.16 -1.34 10.01
C TYR A 230 1.82 -2.46 10.82
N ARG A 231 1.56 -3.71 10.41
CA ARG A 231 1.97 -4.94 11.10
C ARG A 231 3.16 -5.59 10.43
N ASN A 232 4.22 -5.83 11.18
CA ASN A 232 5.48 -6.41 10.70
C ASN A 232 5.85 -7.72 11.43
N ASP A 233 4.84 -8.50 11.84
CA ASP A 233 4.94 -9.69 12.68
C ASP A 233 5.93 -10.77 12.19
N SER A 234 6.38 -10.71 10.93
CA SER A 234 7.32 -11.65 10.32
C SER A 234 8.79 -11.31 10.56
N TRP A 235 9.09 -10.06 10.92
CA TRP A 235 10.47 -9.58 11.04
C TRP A 235 10.67 -8.60 12.20
N ASP A 236 9.62 -7.98 12.73
CA ASP A 236 9.68 -7.13 13.91
C ASP A 236 9.18 -7.89 15.15
N LEU A 237 10.01 -7.96 16.19
CA LEU A 237 9.76 -8.77 17.37
C LEU A 237 8.64 -8.21 18.24
N LEU A 238 8.47 -6.89 18.31
CA LEU A 238 7.40 -6.28 19.09
C LEU A 238 6.04 -6.54 18.43
N ASP A 239 5.91 -6.31 17.12
CA ASP A 239 4.69 -6.64 16.38
C ASP A 239 4.41 -8.15 16.45
N ALA A 240 5.45 -8.98 16.35
CA ALA A 240 5.30 -10.43 16.43
C ALA A 240 4.78 -10.91 17.79
N THR A 241 5.09 -10.22 18.88
CA THR A 241 4.75 -10.60 20.26
C THR A 241 3.58 -9.81 20.82
N GLU A 242 3.03 -8.84 20.07
CA GLU A 242 1.87 -8.06 20.47
C GLU A 242 0.67 -8.98 20.73
N GLY A 243 0.24 -9.07 21.99
CA GLY A 243 -0.87 -9.93 22.41
C GLY A 243 -0.52 -11.41 22.66
N ASP A 244 0.74 -11.83 22.44
CA ASP A 244 1.21 -13.17 22.78
C ASP A 244 2.68 -13.19 23.24
N ASP A 245 2.87 -12.86 24.51
CA ASP A 245 4.16 -12.91 25.22
C ASP A 245 4.84 -14.29 25.17
N LYS A 246 4.11 -15.38 24.87
CA LYS A 246 4.70 -16.73 24.81
C LYS A 246 5.46 -16.97 23.51
N LYS A 247 5.20 -16.19 22.47
CA LYS A 247 5.85 -16.37 21.17
C LYS A 247 7.35 -16.17 21.25
N ILE A 248 7.84 -15.23 22.08
CA ILE A 248 9.29 -15.01 22.25
C ILE A 248 10.01 -16.25 22.80
N ALA A 249 9.36 -17.03 23.66
CA ALA A 249 9.93 -18.25 24.24
C ALA A 249 10.05 -19.37 23.19
N SER A 250 9.28 -19.30 22.10
CA SER A 250 9.35 -20.26 20.99
C SER A 250 10.42 -19.92 19.95
N LEU A 251 10.98 -18.71 19.98
CA LEU A 251 12.02 -18.29 19.04
C LEU A 251 13.37 -18.90 19.39
N ARG A 252 14.14 -19.30 18.37
CA ARG A 252 15.52 -19.74 18.58
C ARG A 252 16.36 -18.58 19.04
N LYS A 253 17.32 -18.86 19.92
CA LYS A 253 18.26 -17.85 20.43
C LYS A 253 19.01 -17.13 19.32
N GLU A 254 19.41 -17.83 18.26
CA GLU A 254 20.09 -17.25 17.09
C GLU A 254 19.20 -16.30 16.26
N ASP A 255 17.87 -16.43 16.34
CA ASP A 255 16.92 -15.56 15.64
C ASP A 255 16.65 -14.27 16.42
N LEU A 256 17.08 -14.16 17.68
CA LEU A 256 16.94 -12.94 18.48
C LEU A 256 18.06 -11.93 18.18
N PRO A 257 17.81 -10.63 18.34
CA PRO A 257 18.85 -9.60 18.28
C PRO A 257 19.99 -9.90 19.27
N GLU A 258 21.23 -9.57 18.91
CA GLU A 258 22.44 -9.86 19.70
C GLU A 258 22.32 -9.47 21.18
N GLU A 259 21.72 -8.31 21.47
CA GLU A 259 21.48 -7.82 22.84
C GLU A 259 20.58 -8.79 23.63
N MET A 260 19.54 -9.34 23.00
CA MET A 260 18.55 -10.22 23.62
C MET A 260 19.01 -11.67 23.72
N GLN A 261 20.02 -12.10 22.97
CA GLN A 261 20.53 -13.49 23.05
C GLN A 261 21.14 -13.82 24.42
N LYS A 262 21.63 -12.80 25.14
CA LYS A 262 22.22 -12.96 26.46
C LYS A 262 21.21 -12.82 27.60
N MET A 263 20.00 -12.36 27.29
CA MET A 263 18.94 -12.12 28.26
C MET A 263 18.22 -13.42 28.66
N ASN A 264 17.83 -13.51 29.92
CA ASN A 264 16.84 -14.49 30.37
C ASN A 264 15.42 -14.04 29.98
N ASP A 265 14.41 -14.90 30.17
CA ASP A 265 13.05 -14.62 29.69
C ASP A 265 12.38 -13.41 30.37
N SER A 266 12.71 -13.16 31.65
CA SER A 266 12.23 -11.96 32.35
C SER A 266 12.85 -10.69 31.78
N GLU A 267 14.16 -10.72 31.50
CA GLU A 267 14.89 -9.59 30.90
C GLU A 267 14.41 -9.29 29.48
N LYS A 268 14.13 -10.32 28.68
CA LYS A 268 13.56 -10.15 27.34
C LYS A 268 12.20 -9.48 27.40
N LYS A 269 11.33 -9.90 28.32
CA LYS A 269 10.00 -9.29 28.51
C LYS A 269 10.13 -7.82 28.91
N GLU A 270 10.97 -7.51 29.89
CA GLU A 270 11.21 -6.13 30.32
C GLU A 270 11.79 -5.25 29.19
N TYR A 271 12.68 -5.82 28.36
CA TYR A 271 13.22 -5.11 27.19
C TYR A 271 12.11 -4.77 26.18
N LEU A 272 11.21 -5.71 25.89
CA LEU A 272 10.09 -5.47 24.99
C LEU A 272 9.13 -4.41 25.56
N GLU A 273 8.73 -4.52 26.84
CA GLU A 273 7.83 -3.55 27.49
C GLU A 273 8.40 -2.13 27.47
N LYS A 274 9.71 -1.96 27.71
CA LYS A 274 10.40 -0.67 27.62
C LYS A 274 10.43 -0.10 26.19
N THR A 275 10.42 -0.97 25.18
CA THR A 275 10.51 -0.60 23.76
C THR A 275 9.13 -0.49 23.09
N ALA A 276 8.08 -1.01 23.74
CA ALA A 276 6.71 -1.11 23.25
C ALA A 276 5.87 0.17 23.12
N PRO A 277 6.21 1.39 23.62
CA PRO A 277 5.34 2.54 23.42
C PRO A 277 5.41 3.05 21.96
N ARG A 278 4.75 2.33 21.04
CA ARG A 278 4.50 2.69 19.64
C ARG A 278 3.10 3.24 19.45
N THR A 279 2.14 2.70 20.20
CA THR A 279 0.74 3.12 20.18
C THR A 279 0.53 4.13 21.30
N GLY A 280 0.38 5.40 20.92
CA GLY A 280 -0.23 6.37 21.80
C GLY A 280 -1.68 5.97 21.99
N ASN A 281 -2.06 5.46 23.16
CA ASN A 281 -3.42 5.60 23.64
C ASN A 281 -3.66 7.11 23.86
N CYS A 282 -4.14 7.77 22.81
CA CYS A 282 -4.81 9.06 22.89
C CYS A 282 -6.29 8.85 22.59
#